data_AF-A0A0F9GNS7-F1
#
_entry.id   AF-A0A0F9GNS7-F1
#
_cell.length_a   1.000
_cell.length_b   1.000
_cell.length_c   1.000
_cell.angle_alpha   90.00
_cell.angle_beta   90.00
_cell.angle_gamma   90.00
#
_symmetry.space_group_name_H-M   'P 1'
#
loop_
_entity.id
_entity.type
_entity.pdbx_description
1 polymer ?
#
loop_
_entity_poly.entity_id
_entity_poly.type
_entity_poly.pdbx_seq_one_letter_code
_entity_poly.pdbx_strand_id
1 'polypeptide(L)' 'MVRIIEKKKCKIKKIGNSKGIILDKDTLEYLNLKIGDWVIINIEKDPSKSNNKESK' A
#
# COMPACT_ATOMS: atom_id res chain seq x y z
N MET A 1 -15.80 -7.45 1.39
CA MET A 1 -15.53 -6.28 2.24
C MET A 1 -14.12 -5.80 1.94
N VAL A 2 -13.95 -4.60 1.37
CA VAL A 2 -12.63 -4.04 1.04
C VAL A 2 -12.19 -3.16 2.21
N ARG A 3 -11.05 -3.44 2.82
CA ARG A 3 -10.47 -2.63 3.89
C ARG A 3 -9.31 -1.81 3.32
N ILE A 4 -9.36 -0.48 3.47
CA ILE A 4 -8.38 0.45 2.89
C ILE A 4 -7.42 0.91 3.99
N ILE A 5 -6.11 0.83 3.74
CA ILE A 5 -5.07 1.36 4.62
C ILE A 5 -4.54 2.66 4.03
N GLU A 6 -4.50 3.73 4.82
CA GLU A 6 -3.98 5.03 4.36
C GLU A 6 -2.46 5.00 4.09
N LYS A 7 -2.05 5.62 2.96
CA LYS A 7 -0.66 5.71 2.48
C LYS A 7 0.34 6.24 3.52
N LYS A 8 -0.07 7.06 4.49
CA LYS A 8 0.84 7.72 5.45
C LYS A 8 1.59 6.76 6.38
N LYS A 9 1.10 5.52 6.55
CA LYS A 9 1.72 4.54 7.47
C LYS A 9 2.64 3.53 6.78
N CYS A 10 2.63 3.44 5.45
CA CYS A 10 3.32 2.38 4.71
C CYS A 10 4.55 2.92 3.98
N LYS A 11 5.76 2.57 4.42
CA LYS A 11 7.01 2.84 3.69
C LYS A 11 7.40 1.64 2.84
N ILE A 12 7.66 1.87 1.55
CA ILE A 12 8.26 0.86 0.68
C ILE A 12 9.75 0.72 1.05
N LYS A 13 10.19 -0.51 1.31
CA LYS A 13 11.59 -0.84 1.62
C LYS A 13 12.08 -1.99 0.74
N LYS A 14 13.40 -2.12 0.61
CA LYS A 14 14.02 -3.30 -0.02
C LYS A 14 14.07 -4.43 1.02
N ILE A 15 13.59 -5.62 0.65
CA ILE A 15 13.61 -6.85 1.46
C ILE A 15 14.25 -7.93 0.59
N GLY A 16 15.50 -8.30 0.91
CA GLY A 16 16.31 -9.15 0.04
C GLY A 16 16.48 -8.51 -1.34
N ASN A 17 16.07 -9.22 -2.40
CA ASN A 17 16.12 -8.74 -3.78
C ASN A 17 14.82 -8.07 -4.27
N SER A 18 13.80 -7.95 -3.40
CA SER A 18 12.48 -7.42 -3.77
C SER A 18 12.18 -6.10 -3.07
N LYS A 19 11.21 -5.34 -3.59
CA LYS A 19 10.57 -4.25 -2.84
C LYS A 19 9.37 -4.80 -2.07
N GLY A 20 9.19 -4.35 -0.85
CA GLY A 20 8.08 -4.75 0.01
C GLY A 20 7.57 -3.59 0.85
N ILE A 21 6.42 -3.81 1.46
CA ILE A 21 5.81 -2.90 2.43
C ILE A 21 5.82 -3.63 3.77
N ILE A 22 6.19 -2.91 4.84
CA ILE A 22 6.10 -3.44 6.19
C ILE A 22 4.76 -3.01 6.77
N LEU A 23 3.99 -3.98 7.25
CA LEU A 23 2.76 -3.77 8.00
C LEU A 23 3.02 -4.07 9.47
N ASP A 24 2.44 -3.27 10.36
CA ASP A 24 2.42 -3.53 11.79
C ASP A 24 1.43 -4.63 12.15
N LYS A 25 1.58 -5.20 13.36
CA LYS A 25 0.77 -6.31 13.86
C LYS A 25 -0.72 -5.94 13.92
N ASP A 26 -1.02 -4.73 14.36
CA ASP A 26 -2.40 -4.25 14.53
C ASP A 26 -3.10 -4.16 13.16
N THR A 27 -2.39 -3.68 12.14
CA THR A 27 -2.88 -3.67 10.75
C THR A 27 -3.11 -5.09 10.21
N LEU A 28 -2.23 -6.04 10.52
CA LEU A 28 -2.38 -7.44 10.11
C LEU A 28 -3.62 -8.09 10.74
N GLU A 29 -3.83 -7.87 12.04
CA GLU A 29 -5.00 -8.34 12.79
C GLU A 29 -6.28 -7.68 12.28
N TYR A 30 -6.25 -6.37 12.03
CA TYR A 30 -7.36 -5.65 11.42
C TYR A 30 -7.70 -6.20 10.02
N LEU A 31 -6.72 -6.61 9.21
CA LEU A 31 -7.01 -7.22 7.91
C LEU A 31 -7.37 -8.71 8.01
N ASN A 32 -7.25 -9.32 9.19
CA ASN A 32 -7.40 -10.75 9.43
C ASN A 32 -6.50 -11.59 8.50
N LEU A 33 -5.26 -11.13 8.29
CA LEU A 33 -4.26 -11.82 7.47
C LEU A 33 -3.32 -12.65 8.34
N LYS A 34 -2.82 -13.76 7.79
CA LYS A 34 -1.81 -14.61 8.39
C LYS A 34 -0.58 -14.72 7.48
N ILE A 35 0.55 -15.08 8.08
CA ILE A 35 1.78 -15.35 7.33
C ILE A 35 1.52 -16.55 6.41
N GLY A 36 1.81 -16.39 5.12
CA GLY A 36 1.57 -17.41 4.10
C GLY A 36 0.30 -17.20 3.27
N ASP A 37 -0.56 -16.25 3.66
CA ASP A 37 -1.74 -15.90 2.87
C ASP A 37 -1.36 -15.20 1.56
N TRP A 38 -2.18 -15.45 0.53
CA TRP A 38 -2.11 -14.73 -0.73
C TRP A 38 -2.94 -13.45 -0.67
N VAL A 39 -2.41 -12.37 -1.22
CA VAL A 39 -3.08 -11.07 -1.26
C VAL A 39 -3.11 -10.51 -2.68
N ILE A 40 -4.16 -9.79 -3.02
CA ILE A 40 -4.31 -9.07 -4.29
C ILE A 40 -4.03 -7.59 -4.01
N ILE A 41 -3.10 -7.00 -4.76
CA ILE A 41 -2.73 -5.60 -4.64
C ILE A 41 -3.35 -4.82 -5.80
N ASN A 42 -4.29 -3.92 -5.50
CA ASN A 42 -4.85 -2.99 -6.47
C ASN A 42 -4.10 -1.65 -6.38
N ILE A 43 -3.55 -1.20 -7.51
CA ILE A 43 -2.84 0.07 -7.61
C ILE A 43 -3.73 1.08 -8.31
N GLU A 44 -4.21 2.07 -7.57
CA GLU A 44 -5.00 3.17 -8.11
C GLU A 44 -4.16 4.44 -8.22
N LYS A 45 -4.30 5.14 -9.35
CA LYS A 45 -3.68 6.46 -9.53
C LYS A 45 -4.43 7.47 -8.67
N ASP A 46 -3.68 8.18 -7.84
CA ASP A 46 -4.24 9.24 -7.01
C ASP A 46 -4.62 10.44 -7.89
N PRO A 47 -5.91 10.78 -8.02
CA PRO A 47 -6.35 11.85 -8.93
C PRO A 47 -5.79 13.22 -8.52
N SER A 48 -5.44 13.40 -7.23
CA SER A 48 -4.91 14.66 -6.70
C SER A 48 -3.43 14.95 -7.05
N LYS A 49 -2.72 13.95 -7.61
CA LYS A 49 -1.33 14.12 -8.14
C LYS A 49 -1.27 14.23 -9.66
N SER A 50 -2.42 14.38 -10.32
CA SER A 50 -2.49 14.73 -11.74
C SER A 50 -1.99 16.16 -11.89
N ASN A 51 -0.72 16.32 -12.24
CA ASN A 51 -0.03 17.60 -12.31
C ASN A 51 -0.82 18.65 -13.09
N ASN A 52 -0.97 19.82 -12.46
CA ASN A 52 -0.77 21.12 -13.10
C ASN A 52 0.39 21.03 -14.10
N LYS A 53 0.07 20.83 -15.38
CA LYS A 53 0.94 21.13 -16.52
C LYS A 53 0.08 21.63 -17.67
N GLU A 54 -0.47 22.82 -17.49
CA GLU A 54 -0.85 23.68 -18.61
C GLU A 54 -0.71 25.13 -18.12
N SER A 55 0.53 25.60 -18.15
CA SER A 55 0.83 27.03 -18.23
C SER A 55 1.68 27.18 -19.49
N LYS A 56 1.03 27.59 -20.57
CA LYS A 56 1.61 28.32 -21.69
C LYS A 56 0.52 29.15 -22.35
#